data_AF-A0A2J7RQG4-F1
#
_entry.id   AF-A0A2J7RQG4-F1
#
_cell.length_a   1.000
_cell.length_b   1.000
_cell.length_c   1.000
_cell.angle_alpha   90.00
_cell.angle_beta   90.00
_cell.angle_gamma   90.00
#
_symmetry.space_group_name_H-M   'P 1'
#
loop_
_entity.id
_entity.type
_entity.pdbx_description
1 polymer ?
#
loop_
_entity_poly.entity_id
_entity_poly.type
_entity_poly.pdbx_seq_one_letter_code
_entity_poly.pdbx_strand_id
1 'polypeptide(L)'
;MLQTSIFPAIRELFGDERFYLQQDGGPPHYHRDVRAYLDDTLPGPWIGRRGAIEYPPRSPDLTPLDFYLWGTLKDEVYRQKTATLTRYEKPSKCHVQPSHRTH
;
A
#
# COMPACT_ATOMS: atom_id res chain seq x y z
N MET A 1 2.83 -8.10 -6.83
CA MET A 1 2.70 -7.01 -5.84
C MET A 1 2.11 -7.50 -4.52
N LEU A 2 0.84 -7.95 -4.45
CA LEU A 2 0.23 -8.40 -3.19
C LEU A 2 1.02 -9.55 -2.53
N GLN A 3 1.22 -10.63 -3.27
CA GLN A 3 1.93 -11.82 -2.80
C GLN A 3 3.43 -11.57 -2.55
N THR A 4 4.08 -10.79 -3.41
CA THR A 4 5.55 -10.68 -3.48
C THR A 4 6.12 -9.59 -2.60
N SER A 5 5.30 -8.64 -2.14
CA SER A 5 5.81 -7.41 -1.53
C SER A 5 4.93 -6.92 -0.39
N ILE A 6 3.60 -6.84 -0.60
CA ILE A 6 2.70 -6.24 0.40
C ILE A 6 2.50 -7.17 1.60
N PHE A 7 2.10 -8.42 1.40
CA PHE A 7 1.87 -9.34 2.53
C PHE A 7 3.14 -9.71 3.30
N PRO A 8 4.30 -9.94 2.66
CA PRO A 8 5.55 -10.08 3.40
C PRO A 8 5.86 -8.87 4.27
N ALA A 9 5.70 -7.64 3.75
CA ALA A 9 5.98 -6.42 4.51
C ALA A 9 4.99 -6.21 5.68
N ILE A 10 3.71 -6.53 5.49
CA ILE A 10 2.72 -6.44 6.58
C ILE A 10 3.09 -7.40 7.72
N ARG A 11 3.47 -8.64 7.39
CA ARG A 11 3.90 -9.63 8.39
C ARG A 11 5.16 -9.20 9.13
N GLU A 12 6.10 -8.55 8.45
CA GLU A 12 7.32 -8.04 9.07
C GLU A 12 7.03 -6.86 10.03
N LEU A 13 6.12 -5.96 9.66
CA LEU A 13 5.83 -4.75 10.43
C LEU A 13 4.85 -4.96 11.58
N PHE A 14 3.85 -5.83 11.38
CA PHE A 14 2.70 -6.00 12.29
C PHE A 14 2.57 -7.42 12.82
N GLY A 15 3.47 -8.34 12.45
CA GLY A 15 3.42 -9.73 12.88
C GLY A 15 2.13 -10.43 12.44
N ASP A 16 1.50 -11.11 13.40
CA ASP A 16 0.24 -11.84 13.21
C ASP A 16 -1.00 -11.01 13.65
N GLU A 17 -0.85 -9.69 13.83
CA GLU A 17 -1.99 -8.85 14.18
C GLU A 17 -3.06 -8.85 13.07
N ARG A 18 -4.32 -8.80 13.50
CA ARG A 18 -5.44 -8.74 12.58
C ARG A 18 -5.53 -7.35 11.96
N PHE A 19 -5.44 -7.27 10.65
CA PHE A 19 -5.58 -6.04 9.87
C PHE A 19 -6.72 -6.16 8.85
N TYR A 20 -7.25 -5.03 8.40
CA TYR A 20 -8.18 -4.96 7.27
C TYR A 20 -7.46 -4.39 6.06
N LEU A 21 -7.51 -5.08 4.92
CA LEU A 21 -6.97 -4.58 3.66
C LEU A 21 -8.07 -3.89 2.86
N GLN A 22 -7.90 -2.61 2.53
CA GLN A 22 -8.84 -1.87 1.66
C GLN A 22 -8.23 -1.69 0.27
N GLN A 23 -8.96 -2.08 -0.77
CA GLN A 23 -8.62 -1.78 -2.18
C GLN A 23 -9.63 -0.83 -2.79
N ASP A 24 -9.13 0.12 -3.60
CA ASP A 24 -10.01 0.94 -4.41
C ASP A 24 -10.64 0.08 -5.53
N GLY A 25 -11.85 0.44 -5.96
CA GLY A 25 -12.59 -0.34 -6.96
C GLY A 25 -12.07 -0.17 -8.40
N GLY A 26 -10.80 0.22 -8.58
CA GLY A 26 -10.19 0.51 -9.88
C GLY A 26 -10.16 -0.70 -10.82
N PRO A 27 -10.13 -0.52 -12.15
CA PRO A 27 -10.15 -1.63 -13.11
C PRO A 27 -9.10 -2.74 -12.87
N PRO A 28 -7.84 -2.44 -12.48
CA PRO A 28 -6.86 -3.48 -12.15
C PRO A 28 -7.19 -4.27 -10.87
N HIS A 29 -7.90 -3.64 -9.93
CA HIS A 29 -8.25 -4.19 -8.61
C HIS A 29 -9.60 -4.93 -8.61
N TYR A 30 -10.41 -4.74 -9.66
CA TYR A 30 -11.68 -5.44 -9.85
C TYR A 30 -11.53 -6.83 -10.52
N HIS A 31 -10.31 -7.18 -10.98
CA HIS A 31 -10.06 -8.45 -11.66
C HIS A 31 -10.44 -9.66 -10.78
N ARG A 32 -11.07 -10.67 -11.38
CA ARG A 32 -11.59 -11.84 -10.65
C ARG A 32 -10.48 -12.56 -9.87
N ASP A 33 -9.30 -12.71 -10.48
CA ASP A 33 -8.20 -13.46 -9.88
C ASP A 33 -7.62 -12.74 -8.66
N VAL A 34 -7.64 -11.39 -8.65
CA VAL A 34 -7.23 -10.61 -7.48
C VAL A 34 -8.19 -10.85 -6.32
N ARG A 35 -9.50 -10.85 -6.60
CA ARG A 35 -10.53 -11.09 -5.58
C ARG A 35 -10.47 -12.51 -5.04
N ALA A 36 -10.35 -13.50 -5.91
CA ALA A 36 -10.18 -14.90 -5.51
C ALA A 36 -8.93 -15.10 -4.64
N TYR A 37 -7.82 -14.45 -4.99
CA TYR A 37 -6.60 -14.50 -4.18
C TYR A 37 -6.80 -13.86 -2.79
N LEU A 38 -7.52 -12.74 -2.71
CA LEU A 38 -7.81 -12.07 -1.43
C LEU A 38 -8.79 -12.87 -0.58
N ASP A 39 -9.78 -13.53 -1.17
CA ASP A 39 -10.71 -14.40 -0.46
C ASP A 39 -10.00 -15.62 0.16
N ASP A 40 -9.00 -16.17 -0.53
CA ASP A 40 -8.17 -17.29 -0.03
C ASP A 40 -7.15 -16.84 1.03
N THR A 41 -6.47 -15.71 0.80
CA THR A 41 -5.38 -15.25 1.67
C THR A 41 -5.84 -14.43 2.88
N LEU A 42 -6.98 -13.76 2.78
CA LEU A 42 -7.58 -12.92 3.82
C LEU A 42 -9.10 -13.19 3.89
N PRO A 43 -9.53 -14.36 4.38
CA PRO A 43 -10.95 -14.70 4.45
C PRO A 43 -11.68 -13.79 5.46
N GLY A 44 -12.37 -12.77 4.94
CA GLY A 44 -13.16 -11.81 5.71
C GLY A 44 -12.56 -10.39 5.82
N PRO A 45 -11.30 -10.19 6.26
CA PRO A 45 -10.80 -8.87 6.58
C PRO A 45 -10.23 -8.11 5.36
N TRP A 46 -10.98 -8.09 4.25
CA TRP A 46 -10.64 -7.22 3.13
C TRP A 46 -11.88 -6.52 2.56
N ILE A 47 -11.70 -5.24 2.23
CA ILE A 47 -12.73 -4.30 1.79
C ILE A 47 -12.42 -3.94 0.34
N GLY A 48 -13.41 -4.07 -0.54
CA GLY A 48 -13.23 -3.74 -1.94
C GLY A 48 -14.50 -3.91 -2.75
N ARG A 49 -14.45 -3.49 -4.02
CA ARG A 49 -15.61 -3.62 -4.90
C ARG A 49 -15.90 -5.10 -5.18
N ARG A 50 -17.05 -5.60 -4.69
CA ARG A 50 -17.40 -7.03 -4.67
C ARG A 50 -16.39 -7.91 -3.90
N GLY A 51 -15.85 -7.38 -2.80
CA GLY A 51 -15.03 -8.14 -1.85
C GLY A 51 -15.83 -8.66 -0.66
N ALA A 52 -15.11 -9.24 0.32
CA ALA A 52 -15.72 -9.76 1.55
C ALA A 52 -16.53 -8.69 2.31
N ILE A 53 -16.05 -7.45 2.29
CA ILE A 53 -16.81 -6.27 2.70
C ILE A 53 -16.96 -5.36 1.46
N GLU A 54 -18.21 -5.09 1.07
CA GLU A 54 -18.50 -4.32 -0.15
C GLU A 54 -18.11 -2.85 0.02
N TYR A 55 -17.36 -2.34 -0.95
CA TYR A 55 -16.98 -0.94 -1.06
C TYR A 55 -17.61 -0.27 -2.27
N PRO A 56 -18.15 0.95 -2.14
CA PRO A 56 -18.85 1.63 -3.23
C PRO A 56 -17.92 1.93 -4.41
N PRO A 57 -18.42 1.82 -5.66
CA PRO A 57 -17.64 2.16 -6.84
C PRO A 57 -17.36 3.66 -6.93
N ARG A 58 -16.14 4.03 -7.35
CA ARG A 58 -15.71 5.42 -7.60
C ARG A 58 -15.70 6.30 -6.34
N SER A 59 -15.14 5.80 -5.24
CA SER A 59 -14.94 6.58 -4.02
C SER A 59 -13.44 6.72 -3.68
N PRO A 60 -12.64 7.38 -4.54
CA PRO A 60 -11.23 7.68 -4.25
C PRO A 60 -11.09 8.62 -3.04
N ASP A 61 -12.13 9.39 -2.72
CA ASP A 61 -12.16 10.31 -1.57
C ASP A 61 -12.24 9.58 -0.21
N LEU A 62 -12.46 8.26 -0.24
CA LEU A 62 -12.73 7.47 0.96
C LEU A 62 -11.61 6.45 1.28
N THR A 63 -10.58 6.34 0.44
CA THR A 63 -9.37 5.60 0.74
C THR A 63 -8.36 6.55 1.42
N PRO A 64 -7.99 6.33 2.69
CA PRO A 64 -7.00 7.17 3.38
C PRO A 64 -5.68 7.27 2.60
N LEU A 65 -5.34 6.22 1.84
CA LEU A 65 -4.18 6.19 0.96
C LEU A 65 -4.26 7.25 -0.15
N ASP A 66 -5.41 7.37 -0.81
CA ASP A 66 -5.54 8.27 -1.94
C ASP A 66 -5.72 9.72 -1.52
N PHE A 67 -6.41 9.96 -0.40
CA PHE A 67 -6.59 11.29 0.16
C PHE A 67 -5.31 11.82 0.85
N TYR A 68 -4.70 11.04 1.74
CA TYR A 68 -3.61 11.51 2.59
C TYR A 68 -2.22 11.13 2.07
N LEU A 69 -1.99 9.86 1.70
CA LEU A 69 -0.65 9.42 1.30
C LEU A 69 -0.23 10.06 -0.02
N TRP A 70 -1.07 10.03 -1.07
CA TRP A 70 -0.68 10.63 -2.34
C TRP A 70 -0.55 12.15 -2.28
N GLY A 71 -1.37 12.86 -1.50
CA GLY A 71 -1.21 14.28 -1.25
C GLY A 71 0.13 14.59 -0.58
N THR A 72 0.40 13.90 0.53
CA THR A 72 1.65 14.09 1.30
C THR A 72 2.90 13.70 0.51
N LEU A 73 2.86 12.58 -0.24
CA LEU A 73 3.98 12.13 -1.07
C LEU A 73 4.24 13.09 -2.22
N LYS A 74 3.19 13.59 -2.89
CA LYS A 74 3.35 14.63 -3.92
C LYS A 74 4.01 15.85 -3.31
N ASP A 75 3.53 16.33 -2.18
CA ASP A 75 4.10 17.50 -1.51
C ASP A 75 5.56 17.29 -1.11
N GLU A 76 5.97 16.10 -0.68
CA GLU A 76 7.37 15.76 -0.41
C GLU A 76 8.22 15.72 -1.69
N VAL A 77 7.76 15.03 -2.74
CA VAL A 77 8.47 14.94 -4.02
C VAL A 77 8.63 16.32 -4.67
N TYR A 78 7.60 17.16 -4.63
CA TYR A 78 7.66 18.51 -5.17
C TYR A 78 8.50 19.46 -4.30
N ARG A 79 8.52 19.28 -2.98
CA ARG A 79 9.46 19.99 -2.08
C ARG A 79 10.92 19.65 -2.39
N GLN A 80 11.20 18.43 -2.82
CA GLN A 80 12.57 17.98 -3.09
C GLN A 80 13.21 18.52 -4.39
N LYS A 81 12.51 19.34 -5.19
CA LYS A 81 12.99 19.98 -6.44
C LYS A 81 13.74 19.04 -7.40
N THR A 82 13.08 18.73 -8.51
CA THR A 82 13.58 17.98 -9.66
C THR A 82 14.95 18.48 -10.16
N ALA A 83 16.04 17.87 -9.71
CA ALA A 83 17.27 17.78 -10.47
C ALA A 83 17.22 16.48 -11.30
N THR A 84 16.66 16.63 -12.50
CA THR A 84 16.86 15.76 -13.67
C THR A 84 16.17 14.38 -13.62
N LEU A 85 15.30 14.16 -14.61
CA LEU A 85 14.57 12.91 -14.89
C LEU A 85 15.45 11.66 -15.11
N THR A 86 16.78 11.78 -15.01
CA THR A 86 17.74 10.68 -15.18
C THR A 86 17.98 9.83 -13.92
N ARG A 87 17.36 10.15 -12.78
CA ARG A 87 17.55 9.43 -11.50
C ARG A 87 16.33 8.60 -11.08
N TYR A 88 15.65 7.94 -12.00
CA TYR A 88 14.56 7.00 -11.65
C TYR A 88 14.88 5.53 -11.92
N GLU A 89 16.13 5.19 -12.27
CA GLU A 89 16.57 3.79 -12.49
C GLU A 89 17.38 3.16 -11.35
N LYS A 90 17.34 3.67 -10.11
CA LYS A 90 18.00 2.96 -8.99
C LYS A 90 17.13 2.81 -7.75
N PRO A 91 17.07 1.59 -7.16
CA PRO A 91 16.27 1.34 -5.97
C PRO A 91 16.88 2.05 -4.77
N SER A 92 16.10 2.93 -4.16
CA SER A 92 16.42 3.59 -2.90
C SER A 92 16.50 2.54 -1.79
N LYS A 93 17.70 2.13 -1.40
CA LYS A 93 17.92 1.40 -0.15
C LYS A 93 17.79 2.40 1.01
N CYS A 94 16.81 2.17 1.88
CA CYS A 94 16.68 2.88 3.15
C CYS A 94 17.90 2.53 4.03
N HIS A 95 18.74 3.52 4.35
CA HIS A 95 19.88 3.34 5.23
C HIS A 95 19.42 3.57 6.67
N VAL A 96 19.20 2.49 7.42
CA VAL A 96 18.97 2.54 8.87
C VAL A 96 20.34 2.75 9.53
N GLN A 97 20.54 3.91 10.18
CA GLN A 97 21.69 4.09 11.06
C GLN A 97 21.44 3.41 12.41
N PRO A 98 22.42 2.69 12.97
CA PRO A 98 22.28 2.13 14.31
C PRO A 98 22.47 3.23 15.36
N SER A 99 21.49 3.37 16.26
CA SER A 99 21.59 4.26 17.42
C SER A 99 22.65 3.74 18.39
N HIS A 100 23.72 4.51 18.61
CA HIS A 100 24.66 4.26 19.70
C HIS A 100 23.98 4.52 21.05
N ARG A 101 23.88 3.47 21.87
CA ARG A 101 23.53 3.53 23.30
C ARG A 101 24.83 3.70 24.08
N THR A 102 25.05 4.87 24.68
CA THR A 102 26.12 5.08 25.66
C THR A 102 25.58 4.80 27.07
N HIS A 103 26.33 4.01 27.82
CA HIS A 103 26.25 3.91 29.29
C HIS A 103 26.96 5.11 29.92
#